data_AF-A0A0N9HNR2-F1
#
_entry.id   AF-A0A0N9HNR2-F1
#
_cell.length_a   1.000
_cell.length_b   1.000
_cell.length_c   1.000
_cell.angle_alpha   90.00
_cell.angle_beta   90.00
_cell.angle_gamma   90.00
#
_symmetry.space_group_name_H-M   'P 1'
#
loop_
_entity.id
_entity.type
_entity.pdbx_description
1 polymer ?
#
loop_
_entity_poly.entity_id
_entity_poly.type
_entity_poly.pdbx_seq_one_letter_code
_entity_poly.pdbx_strand_id
1 'polypeptide(L)'
;MPRFPSSHARTRTQPSPSPLLSHSALSPPRKSPCAHSPYARLDNTAASMNHVVHLEVLDCQREFLRCVSRGQGEQEFASHWERALQQFADAAEEGLLSEETLSACHAVVLNVNAVASRLNDCEAAATRTTDRAVAEAQRLLLQAGPSNTSESTTKHQSCRPATRLPPHCPPNDLLLAPYRRWFLDHFAFPYLTSADK
;
A
#
# COMPACT_ATOMS: atom_id res chain seq x y z
N MET A 1 -21.75 -30.91 -7.96
CA MET A 1 -22.24 -30.87 -9.36
C MET A 1 -22.08 -29.47 -9.92
N PRO A 2 -21.31 -29.23 -10.99
CA PRO A 2 -21.29 -27.94 -11.66
C PRO A 2 -22.49 -27.84 -12.62
N ARG A 3 -23.32 -26.81 -12.50
CA ARG A 3 -24.39 -26.50 -13.46
C ARG A 3 -24.13 -25.14 -14.11
N PHE A 4 -23.82 -25.22 -15.40
CA PHE A 4 -23.96 -24.31 -16.54
C PHE A 4 -23.78 -22.77 -16.40
N PRO A 5 -23.02 -22.16 -17.33
CA PRO A 5 -23.15 -20.75 -17.70
C PRO A 5 -24.20 -20.59 -18.81
N SER A 6 -24.81 -19.41 -18.96
CA SER A 6 -25.12 -18.83 -20.29
C SER A 6 -25.83 -17.47 -20.20
N SER A 7 -25.27 -16.54 -20.98
CA SER A 7 -25.98 -15.65 -21.91
C SER A 7 -27.08 -14.74 -21.38
N HIS A 8 -26.78 -13.44 -21.33
CA HIS A 8 -27.63 -12.46 -22.01
C HIS A 8 -26.78 -11.38 -22.70
N ALA A 9 -26.50 -11.62 -23.97
CA ALA A 9 -26.30 -10.56 -24.94
C ALA A 9 -27.63 -9.80 -25.10
N ARG A 10 -27.62 -8.50 -24.83
CA ARG A 10 -28.71 -7.60 -25.25
C ARG A 10 -28.12 -6.45 -26.03
N THR A 11 -27.95 -6.72 -27.32
CA THR A 11 -27.96 -5.76 -28.41
C THR A 11 -29.20 -4.87 -28.26
N ARG A 12 -29.00 -3.57 -27.98
CA ARG A 12 -30.04 -2.57 -28.20
C ARG A 12 -29.55 -1.61 -29.29
N THR A 13 -30.16 -1.79 -30.44
CA THR A 13 -30.10 -0.99 -31.66
C THR A 13 -30.60 0.44 -31.43
N GLN A 14 -30.02 1.37 -32.20
CA GLN A 14 -30.39 2.80 -32.29
C GLN A 14 -31.83 3.03 -32.79
N PRO A 15 -32.32 4.29 -32.84
CA PRO A 15 -32.04 5.14 -34.01
C PRO A 15 -31.69 6.62 -33.69
N SER A 16 -30.75 7.18 -34.46
CA SER A 16 -30.66 8.61 -34.82
C SER A 16 -31.64 8.90 -36.00
N PRO A 17 -31.70 10.10 -36.63
CA PRO A 17 -31.52 11.49 -36.21
C PRO A 17 -32.79 12.35 -36.52
N SER A 18 -32.81 13.62 -36.14
CA SER A 18 -33.73 14.61 -36.73
C SER A 18 -33.09 16.00 -36.73
N PRO A 19 -32.71 16.55 -37.90
CA PRO A 19 -32.47 17.97 -38.07
C PRO A 19 -33.71 18.60 -38.70
N LEU A 20 -34.51 19.31 -37.91
CA LEU A 20 -35.56 20.17 -38.43
C LEU A 20 -34.96 21.52 -38.81
N LEU A 21 -34.69 21.65 -40.10
CA LEU A 21 -34.42 22.88 -40.83
C LEU A 21 -35.78 23.54 -41.09
N SER A 22 -36.08 24.70 -40.49
CA SER A 22 -37.19 25.56 -40.94
C SER A 22 -37.22 26.95 -40.30
N HIS A 23 -36.96 27.93 -41.18
CA HIS A 23 -37.54 29.26 -41.31
C HIS A 23 -37.10 30.41 -40.37
N SER A 24 -36.50 31.41 -41.05
CA SER A 24 -36.37 32.81 -40.71
C SER A 24 -37.41 33.35 -39.73
N ALA A 25 -36.90 33.86 -38.61
CA ALA A 25 -37.53 34.96 -37.88
C ALA A 25 -36.44 36.01 -37.60
N LEU A 26 -36.79 37.25 -37.91
CA LEU A 26 -35.97 38.45 -37.82
C LEU A 26 -35.18 38.52 -36.51
N SER A 27 -33.89 38.84 -36.60
CA SER A 27 -33.05 39.12 -35.44
C SER A 27 -33.71 40.18 -34.56
N PRO A 28 -34.03 39.89 -33.27
CA PRO A 28 -34.55 40.90 -32.36
C PRO A 28 -33.52 42.03 -32.17
N PRO A 29 -33.97 43.26 -31.86
CA PRO A 29 -33.08 44.40 -31.68
C PRO A 29 -32.03 44.07 -30.62
N ARG A 30 -30.75 44.15 -31.03
CA ARG A 30 -29.60 43.94 -30.15
C ARG A 30 -29.65 44.99 -29.05
N LYS A 31 -30.19 44.61 -27.89
CA LYS A 31 -29.88 45.32 -26.64
C LYS A 31 -28.36 45.26 -26.52
N SER A 32 -27.72 46.42 -26.59
CA SER A 32 -26.30 46.56 -26.27
C SER A 32 -26.03 45.78 -24.98
N PRO A 33 -25.03 44.88 -24.94
CA PRO A 33 -24.62 44.27 -23.70
C PRO A 33 -24.38 45.39 -22.71
N CYS A 34 -25.21 45.46 -21.67
CA CYS A 34 -24.98 46.34 -20.54
C CYS A 34 -23.53 46.11 -20.13
N ALA A 35 -22.74 47.18 -20.10
CA ALA A 35 -21.35 47.12 -19.73
C ALA A 35 -21.23 46.29 -18.45
N HIS A 36 -20.53 45.16 -18.54
CA HIS A 36 -20.34 44.26 -17.42
C HIS A 36 -19.78 45.08 -16.25
N SER A 37 -20.49 45.05 -15.13
CA SER A 37 -20.00 45.65 -13.88
C SER A 37 -18.59 45.12 -13.60
N PRO A 38 -17.60 46.00 -13.36
CA PRO A 38 -16.21 45.58 -13.13
C PRO A 38 -16.08 44.62 -11.93
N TYR A 39 -17.04 44.63 -11.01
CA TYR A 39 -17.08 43.74 -9.85
C TYR A 39 -17.38 42.28 -10.19
N ALA A 40 -18.11 42.00 -11.28
CA ALA A 40 -18.46 40.62 -11.67
C ALA A 40 -17.26 39.79 -12.17
N ARG A 41 -16.12 40.44 -12.49
CA ARG A 41 -14.90 39.71 -12.91
C ARG A 41 -14.11 39.15 -11.74
N LEU A 42 -14.19 39.77 -10.56
CA LEU A 42 -13.44 39.32 -9.38
C LEU A 42 -14.03 38.02 -8.82
N ASP A 43 -15.35 37.93 -8.74
CA ASP A 43 -16.04 36.73 -8.23
C ASP A 43 -15.78 35.50 -9.10
N ASN A 44 -15.72 35.67 -10.42
CA ASN A 44 -15.42 34.57 -11.35
C ASN A 44 -13.96 34.11 -11.24
N THR A 45 -13.01 35.02 -11.03
CA THR A 45 -11.60 34.67 -10.84
C THR A 45 -11.38 33.94 -9.52
N ALA A 46 -11.99 34.43 -8.43
CA ALA A 46 -11.93 33.78 -7.12
C ALA A 46 -12.56 32.37 -7.18
N ALA A 47 -13.77 32.23 -7.74
CA ALA A 47 -14.41 30.91 -7.88
C ALA A 47 -13.56 29.93 -8.72
N SER A 48 -12.93 30.42 -9.79
CA SER A 48 -11.99 29.64 -10.60
C SER A 48 -10.77 29.21 -9.79
N MET A 49 -10.15 30.11 -9.04
CA MET A 49 -8.95 29.82 -8.24
C MET A 49 -9.23 28.83 -7.10
N ASN A 50 -10.37 28.98 -6.41
CA ASN A 50 -10.82 28.01 -5.41
C ASN A 50 -10.87 26.60 -5.99
N HIS A 51 -11.46 26.45 -7.19
CA HIS A 51 -11.58 25.16 -7.83
C HIS A 51 -10.22 24.58 -8.24
N VAL A 52 -9.34 25.39 -8.83
CA VAL A 52 -8.00 24.96 -9.28
C VAL A 52 -7.16 24.49 -8.08
N VAL A 53 -7.03 25.32 -7.05
CA VAL A 53 -6.22 25.00 -5.86
C VAL A 53 -6.77 23.78 -5.12
N HIS A 54 -8.10 23.70 -4.97
CA HIS A 54 -8.72 22.56 -4.30
C HIS A 54 -8.48 21.25 -5.06
N LEU A 55 -8.61 21.25 -6.39
CA LEU A 55 -8.33 20.06 -7.20
C LEU A 55 -6.85 19.66 -7.13
N GLU A 56 -5.93 20.62 -7.21
CA GLU A 56 -4.50 20.34 -7.19
C GLU A 56 -4.06 19.72 -5.85
N VAL A 57 -4.58 20.25 -4.72
CA VAL A 57 -4.32 19.68 -3.39
C VAL A 57 -4.89 18.27 -3.24
N LEU A 58 -6.10 18.01 -3.77
CA LEU A 58 -6.69 16.67 -3.75
C LEU A 58 -5.94 15.68 -4.66
N ASP A 59 -5.48 16.13 -5.82
CA ASP A 59 -4.68 15.32 -6.73
C ASP A 59 -3.32 14.96 -6.10
N CYS A 60 -2.69 15.90 -5.41
CA CYS A 60 -1.50 15.61 -4.62
C CYS A 60 -1.78 14.61 -3.48
N GLN A 61 -2.92 14.71 -2.80
CA GLN A 61 -3.31 13.74 -1.77
C GLN A 61 -3.47 12.33 -2.37
N ARG A 62 -4.09 12.22 -3.55
CA ARG A 62 -4.20 10.94 -4.26
C ARG A 62 -2.84 10.40 -4.69
N GLU A 63 -1.94 11.27 -5.15
CA GLU A 63 -0.57 10.90 -5.50
C GLU A 63 0.21 10.41 -4.27
N PHE A 64 0.09 11.11 -3.15
CA PHE A 64 0.68 10.71 -1.86
C PHE A 64 0.25 9.30 -1.46
N LEU A 65 -1.06 9.02 -1.46
CA LEU A 65 -1.57 7.70 -1.10
C LEU A 65 -1.08 6.61 -2.07
N ARG A 66 -0.98 6.94 -3.36
CA ARG A 66 -0.42 6.02 -4.37
C ARG A 66 1.04 5.73 -4.09
N CYS A 67 1.84 6.77 -3.82
CA CYS A 67 3.25 6.68 -3.48
C CYS A 67 3.46 5.77 -2.26
N VAL A 68 2.73 6.03 -1.16
CA VAL A 68 2.77 5.21 0.06
C VAL A 68 2.37 3.76 -0.20
N SER A 69 1.36 3.52 -1.05
CA SER A 69 0.88 2.16 -1.33
C SER A 69 1.78 1.33 -2.25
N ARG A 70 2.55 1.98 -3.15
CA ARG A 70 3.36 1.32 -4.19
C ARG A 70 4.87 1.43 -3.96
N GLY A 71 5.33 2.32 -3.08
CA GLY A 71 6.75 2.60 -2.87
C GLY A 71 7.45 3.16 -4.10
N GLN A 72 6.73 3.92 -4.94
CA GLN A 72 7.22 4.49 -6.20
C GLN A 72 6.73 5.93 -6.36
N GLY A 73 7.52 6.77 -7.03
CA GLY A 73 7.11 8.13 -7.39
C GLY A 73 7.32 9.18 -6.28
N GLU A 74 8.14 8.90 -5.26
CA GLU A 74 8.38 9.82 -4.13
C GLU A 74 8.88 11.20 -4.58
N GLN A 75 9.83 11.24 -5.51
CA GLN A 75 10.40 12.50 -6.01
C GLN A 75 9.40 13.30 -6.86
N GLU A 76 8.62 12.61 -7.69
CA GLU A 76 7.56 13.24 -8.49
C GLU A 76 6.48 13.83 -7.58
N PHE A 77 6.02 13.05 -6.61
CA PHE A 77 5.10 13.50 -5.56
C PHE A 77 5.65 14.72 -4.82
N ALA A 78 6.88 14.66 -4.31
CA ALA A 78 7.47 15.75 -3.54
C ALA A 78 7.50 17.06 -4.33
N SER A 79 7.94 17.00 -5.59
CA SER A 79 8.00 18.18 -6.47
C SER A 79 6.62 18.76 -6.80
N HIS A 80 5.61 17.89 -6.96
CA HIS A 80 4.25 18.31 -7.21
C HIS A 80 3.61 18.92 -5.96
N TRP A 81 3.83 18.28 -4.81
CA TRP A 81 3.32 18.73 -3.52
C TRP A 81 3.87 20.08 -3.12
N GLU A 82 5.17 20.31 -3.28
CA GLU A 82 5.80 21.61 -3.02
C GLU A 82 5.18 22.71 -3.88
N ARG A 83 4.99 22.45 -5.18
CA ARG A 83 4.35 23.41 -6.09
C ARG A 83 2.90 23.71 -5.71
N ALA A 84 2.13 22.68 -5.36
CA ALA A 84 0.74 22.83 -4.96
C ALA A 84 0.61 23.65 -3.66
N LEU A 85 1.50 23.41 -2.69
CA LEU A 85 1.53 24.17 -1.44
C LEU A 85 1.94 25.64 -1.67
N GLN A 86 2.90 25.89 -2.57
CA GLN A 86 3.28 27.26 -2.91
C GLN A 86 2.11 28.00 -3.56
N GLN A 87 1.46 27.40 -4.55
CA GLN A 87 0.27 28.00 -5.19
C GLN A 87 -0.87 28.24 -4.19
N PHE A 88 -1.09 27.29 -3.27
CA PHE A 88 -2.07 27.46 -2.19
C PHE A 88 -1.72 28.66 -1.28
N ALA A 89 -0.45 28.78 -0.87
CA ALA A 89 0.01 29.90 -0.05
C ALA A 89 -0.15 31.24 -0.76
N ASP A 90 0.31 31.33 -2.02
CA ASP A 90 0.20 32.54 -2.83
C ASP A 90 -1.28 32.96 -3.00
N ALA A 91 -2.16 32.03 -3.35
CA ALA A 91 -3.60 32.31 -3.52
C ALA A 91 -4.29 32.67 -2.19
N ALA A 92 -3.83 32.12 -1.06
CA ALA A 92 -4.33 32.46 0.26
C ALA A 92 -3.90 33.89 0.68
N GLU A 93 -2.64 34.24 0.46
CA GLU A 93 -2.09 35.57 0.77
C GLU A 93 -2.75 36.68 -0.06
N GLU A 94 -3.06 36.39 -1.34
CA GLU A 94 -3.80 37.31 -2.21
C GLU A 94 -5.31 37.39 -1.89
N GLY A 95 -5.81 36.59 -0.95
CA GLY A 95 -7.23 36.57 -0.58
C GLY A 95 -8.15 36.04 -1.69
N LEU A 96 -7.61 35.22 -2.60
CA LEU A 96 -8.36 34.65 -3.73
C LEU A 96 -9.15 33.39 -3.34
N LEU A 97 -8.85 32.84 -2.17
CA LEU A 97 -9.49 31.63 -1.65
C LEU A 97 -10.63 31.96 -0.70
N SER A 98 -11.71 31.19 -0.83
CA SER A 98 -12.82 31.17 0.11
C SER A 98 -12.41 30.48 1.41
N GLU A 99 -13.07 30.84 2.51
CA GLU A 99 -12.85 30.21 3.83
C GLU A 99 -13.07 28.69 3.79
N GLU A 100 -14.07 28.23 3.03
CA GLU A 100 -14.36 26.81 2.86
C GLU A 100 -13.20 26.07 2.19
N THR A 101 -12.63 26.64 1.11
CA THR A 101 -11.49 26.04 0.42
C THR A 101 -10.22 26.08 1.27
N LEU A 102 -9.98 27.17 2.00
CA LEU A 102 -8.86 27.26 2.95
C LEU A 102 -8.94 26.15 4.00
N SER A 103 -10.11 25.97 4.61
CA SER A 103 -10.35 24.93 5.62
C SER A 103 -10.17 23.52 5.06
N ALA A 104 -10.72 23.26 3.87
CA ALA A 104 -10.60 21.96 3.20
C ALA A 104 -9.14 21.63 2.85
N CYS A 105 -8.43 22.56 2.21
CA CYS A 105 -7.02 22.37 1.85
C CYS A 105 -6.15 22.19 3.10
N HIS A 106 -6.36 23.00 4.15
CA HIS A 106 -5.65 22.85 5.41
C HIS A 106 -5.85 21.47 6.04
N ALA A 107 -7.08 20.94 6.03
CA ALA A 107 -7.36 19.59 6.51
C ALA A 107 -6.60 18.52 5.72
N VAL A 108 -6.50 18.65 4.39
CA VAL A 108 -5.72 17.73 3.55
C VAL A 108 -4.23 17.77 3.91
N VAL A 109 -3.66 18.97 4.06
CA VAL A 109 -2.24 19.15 4.44
C VAL A 109 -1.95 18.51 5.80
N LEU A 110 -2.82 18.73 6.78
CA LEU A 110 -2.68 18.11 8.10
C LEU A 110 -2.72 16.58 8.03
N ASN A 111 -3.63 16.02 7.22
CA ASN A 111 -3.75 14.58 7.06
C ASN A 111 -2.50 13.98 6.40
N VAL A 112 -1.98 14.60 5.34
CA VAL A 112 -0.74 14.16 4.68
C VAL A 112 0.42 14.21 5.67
N ASN A 113 0.57 15.31 6.41
CA ASN A 113 1.63 15.45 7.42
C ASN A 113 1.52 14.40 8.54
N ALA A 114 0.31 14.15 9.04
CA ALA A 114 0.08 13.15 10.10
C ALA A 114 0.46 11.74 9.64
N VAL A 115 0.07 11.37 8.41
CA VAL A 115 0.43 10.06 7.85
C VAL A 115 1.93 9.96 7.60
N ALA A 116 2.55 10.97 6.98
CA ALA A 116 3.98 10.99 6.72
C ALA A 116 4.81 10.89 8.02
N SER A 117 4.42 11.65 9.05
CA SER A 117 5.08 11.61 10.36
C SER A 117 4.98 10.22 11.01
N ARG A 118 3.80 9.59 10.96
CA ARG A 118 3.60 8.23 11.48
C ARG A 118 4.42 7.19 10.74
N LEU A 119 4.55 7.30 9.41
CA LEU A 119 5.39 6.39 8.63
C LEU A 119 6.86 6.52 9.01
N ASN A 120 7.36 7.75 9.17
CA ASN A 120 8.72 8.01 9.62
C ASN A 120 8.98 7.46 11.04
N ASP A 121 8.04 7.60 11.97
CA ASP A 121 8.15 7.02 13.31
C ASP A 121 8.24 5.49 13.28
N CYS A 122 7.42 4.86 12.43
CA CYS A 122 7.43 3.41 12.22
C CYS A 122 8.75 2.93 11.62
N GLU A 123 9.27 3.63 10.61
CA GLU A 123 10.57 3.35 10.00
C GLU A 123 11.70 3.45 11.04
N ALA A 124 11.75 4.54 11.81
CA ALA A 124 12.74 4.71 12.86
C ALA A 124 12.65 3.61 13.94
N ALA A 125 11.44 3.16 14.30
CA ALA A 125 11.25 2.05 15.23
C ALA A 125 11.72 0.70 14.66
N ALA A 126 11.44 0.44 13.37
CA ALA A 126 11.87 -0.77 12.67
C ALA A 126 13.41 -0.83 12.57
N THR A 127 14.06 0.27 12.20
CA THR A 127 15.52 0.37 12.13
C THR A 127 16.16 0.08 13.49
N ARG A 128 15.73 0.75 14.56
CA ARG A 128 16.25 0.51 15.92
C ARG A 128 16.09 -0.94 16.38
N THR A 129 14.98 -1.58 16.04
CA THR A 129 14.71 -2.97 16.43
C THR A 129 15.62 -3.93 15.66
N THR A 130 15.80 -3.67 14.36
CA THR A 130 16.69 -4.45 13.50
C THR A 130 18.14 -4.31 13.95
N ASP A 131 18.60 -3.10 14.24
CA ASP A 131 19.97 -2.85 14.73
C ASP A 131 20.25 -3.60 16.03
N ARG A 132 19.28 -3.59 16.96
CA ARG A 132 19.39 -4.35 18.22
C ARG A 132 19.49 -5.86 17.96
N ALA A 133 18.64 -6.39 17.08
CA ALA A 133 18.65 -7.81 16.73
C ALA A 133 19.97 -8.22 16.06
N VAL A 134 20.50 -7.37 15.18
CA VAL A 134 21.81 -7.58 14.54
C VAL A 134 22.94 -7.58 15.58
N ALA A 135 22.95 -6.60 16.49
CA ALA A 135 23.95 -6.53 17.56
C ALA A 135 23.89 -7.75 18.49
N GLU A 136 22.70 -8.23 18.83
CA GLU A 136 22.51 -9.43 19.64
C GLU A 136 22.97 -10.70 18.91
N ALA A 137 22.62 -10.85 17.64
CA ALA A 137 23.06 -11.98 16.82
C ALA A 137 24.59 -12.01 16.71
N GLN A 138 25.23 -10.86 16.47
CA GLN A 138 26.70 -10.75 16.46
C GLN A 138 27.30 -11.13 17.82
N ARG A 139 26.72 -10.66 18.92
CA ARG A 139 27.16 -11.04 20.27
C ARG A 139 27.10 -12.54 20.50
N LEU A 140 26.01 -13.20 20.09
CA LEU A 140 25.85 -14.65 20.20
C LEU A 140 26.84 -15.42 19.31
N LEU A 141 27.08 -14.97 18.08
CA LEU A 141 28.07 -15.57 17.18
C LEU A 141 29.49 -15.49 17.74
N LEU A 142 29.85 -14.35 18.36
CA LEU A 142 31.15 -14.19 19.02
C LEU A 142 31.27 -15.10 20.27
N GLN A 143 30.19 -15.29 21.02
CA GLN A 143 30.16 -16.21 22.16
C GLN A 143 30.19 -17.69 21.75
N ALA A 144 29.67 -18.01 20.57
CA ALA A 144 29.69 -19.35 19.98
C ALA A 144 31.01 -19.68 19.24
N GLY A 145 32.00 -18.78 19.26
CA GLY A 145 33.37 -19.04 18.79
C GLY A 145 34.04 -20.23 19.50
N PRO A 146 35.17 -20.73 18.98
CA PRO A 146 35.53 -22.16 18.79
C PRO A 146 35.70 -23.07 20.03
N SER A 147 35.22 -22.70 21.21
CA SER A 147 35.52 -23.39 22.46
C SER A 147 34.54 -24.47 22.90
N ASN A 148 33.40 -24.69 22.22
CA ASN A 148 32.38 -25.64 22.71
C ASN A 148 31.98 -26.75 21.72
N THR A 149 32.83 -27.09 20.75
CA THR A 149 32.78 -28.43 20.12
C THR A 149 33.63 -29.41 20.93
N SER A 150 33.38 -29.50 22.23
CA SER A 150 33.93 -30.56 23.08
C SER A 150 32.81 -31.12 23.94
N GLU A 151 32.50 -32.38 23.63
CA GLU A 151 32.02 -33.35 24.62
C GLU A 151 30.68 -33.06 25.30
N SER A 152 29.58 -33.07 24.53
CA SER A 152 28.35 -33.66 25.06
C SER A 152 28.43 -35.18 24.97
N THR A 153 29.34 -35.75 25.76
CA THR A 153 29.36 -37.17 26.14
C THR A 153 28.22 -37.38 27.12
N THR A 154 26.98 -37.47 26.62
CA THR A 154 25.86 -37.94 27.43
C THR A 154 26.12 -39.41 27.76
N LYS A 155 26.72 -39.64 28.92
CA LYS A 155 26.65 -40.89 29.68
C LYS A 155 25.16 -41.19 29.90
N HIS A 156 24.56 -41.91 28.96
CA HIS A 156 23.27 -42.54 29.19
C HIS A 156 23.46 -43.63 30.26
N GLN A 157 23.09 -43.28 31.48
CA GLN A 157 22.80 -44.25 32.52
C GLN A 157 21.76 -45.23 32.00
N SER A 158 22.20 -46.48 31.89
CA SER A 158 21.39 -47.66 31.73
C SER A 158 20.38 -47.75 32.90
N CYS A 159 19.10 -47.59 32.58
CA CYS A 159 18.02 -48.23 33.30
C CYS A 159 17.07 -48.85 32.27
N ARG A 160 17.22 -50.16 32.09
CA ARG A 160 16.25 -51.04 31.44
C ARG A 160 14.90 -50.92 32.15
N PRO A 161 13.79 -51.09 31.41
CA PRO A 161 13.18 -52.41 31.47
C PRO A 161 13.06 -53.04 30.07
N ALA A 162 13.25 -54.35 30.06
CA ALA A 162 13.09 -55.18 28.88
C ALA A 162 11.63 -55.21 28.44
N THR A 163 11.35 -55.04 27.13
CA THR A 163 10.57 -56.03 26.35
C THR A 163 10.58 -55.74 24.83
N ARG A 164 11.00 -56.77 24.08
CA ARG A 164 10.62 -57.17 22.69
C ARG A 164 11.12 -56.36 21.48
N LEU A 165 12.13 -56.93 20.81
CA LEU A 165 12.35 -56.92 19.34
C LEU A 165 11.56 -58.09 18.69
N PRO A 166 11.41 -58.19 17.35
CA PRO A 166 11.24 -57.17 16.29
C PRO A 166 10.08 -57.54 15.30
N PRO A 167 9.91 -56.82 14.17
CA PRO A 167 10.39 -57.45 12.93
C PRO A 167 11.15 -56.51 11.99
N HIS A 168 12.16 -57.09 11.35
CA HIS A 168 12.81 -56.71 10.07
C HIS A 168 12.51 -55.33 9.47
N CYS A 169 13.44 -54.38 9.64
CA CYS A 169 13.60 -53.30 8.67
C CYS A 169 14.05 -53.89 7.32
N PRO A 170 13.43 -53.51 6.18
CA PRO A 170 13.94 -53.89 4.87
C PRO A 170 15.31 -53.21 4.60
N PRO A 171 16.21 -53.86 3.85
CA PRO A 171 17.59 -53.38 3.63
C PRO A 171 17.71 -52.11 2.77
N ASN A 172 16.59 -51.53 2.30
CA ASN A 172 16.59 -50.34 1.43
C ASN A 172 16.63 -49.01 2.19
N ASP A 173 16.43 -48.99 3.51
CA ASP A 173 16.44 -47.75 4.31
C ASP A 173 17.86 -47.19 4.56
N LEU A 174 18.91 -47.92 4.20
CA LEU A 174 20.29 -47.45 4.21
C LEU A 174 20.66 -46.61 2.97
N LEU A 175 19.81 -46.59 1.94
CA LEU A 175 20.00 -45.79 0.72
C LEU A 175 19.16 -44.51 0.70
N LEU A 176 18.24 -44.35 1.65
CA LEU A 176 17.45 -43.14 1.81
C LEU A 176 18.30 -42.10 2.55
N ALA A 177 18.32 -40.90 1.98
CA ALA A 177 19.26 -39.81 2.25
C ALA A 177 19.67 -39.69 3.74
N PRO A 178 20.94 -39.39 4.05
CA PRO A 178 21.44 -39.18 5.42
C PRO A 178 20.55 -38.25 6.27
N TYR A 179 19.82 -37.34 5.61
CA TYR A 179 18.90 -36.39 6.21
C TYR A 179 17.53 -36.95 6.63
N ARG A 180 17.09 -38.12 6.13
CA ARG A 180 15.76 -38.68 6.45
C ARG A 180 15.65 -39.00 7.94
N ARG A 181 16.68 -39.63 8.51
CA ARG A 181 16.67 -40.03 9.92
C ARG A 181 16.76 -38.81 10.84
N TRP A 182 17.64 -37.87 10.50
CA TRP A 182 17.72 -36.58 11.20
C TRP A 182 16.38 -35.83 11.17
N PHE A 183 15.72 -35.75 10.02
CA PHE A 183 14.42 -35.07 9.88
C PHE A 183 13.32 -35.74 10.71
N LEU A 184 13.26 -37.08 10.73
CA LEU A 184 12.29 -37.82 11.55
C LEU A 184 12.51 -37.63 13.04
N ASP A 185 13.78 -37.60 13.48
CA ASP A 185 14.15 -37.43 14.89
C ASP A 185 13.91 -36.00 15.41
N HIS A 186 13.99 -34.99 14.54
CA HIS A 186 13.90 -33.57 14.93
C HIS A 186 12.53 -32.93 14.64
N PHE A 187 11.71 -33.52 13.76
CA PHE A 187 10.37 -33.01 13.42
C PHE A 187 9.26 -33.93 13.97
N ALA A 188 9.30 -34.28 15.25
CA ALA A 188 8.20 -35.01 15.91
C ALA A 188 7.05 -34.04 16.23
N PHE A 189 6.16 -33.79 15.27
CA PHE A 189 4.95 -33.00 15.50
C PHE A 189 3.76 -33.90 15.87
N PRO A 190 2.90 -33.48 16.80
CA PRO A 190 1.86 -34.34 17.40
C PRO A 190 0.72 -34.76 16.46
N TYR A 191 0.70 -34.35 15.19
CA TYR A 191 -0.44 -34.55 14.27
C TYR A 191 -0.09 -35.13 12.88
N LEU A 192 1.15 -35.52 12.62
CA LEU A 192 1.55 -36.10 11.32
C LEU A 192 2.07 -37.51 11.53
N THR A 193 1.48 -38.48 10.83
CA THR A 193 1.93 -39.87 10.90
C THR A 193 3.23 -40.03 10.11
N SER A 194 4.03 -41.04 10.42
CA SER A 194 5.25 -41.35 9.67
C SER A 194 4.98 -41.75 8.20
N ALA A 195 3.72 -41.99 7.82
CA ALA A 195 3.31 -42.21 6.43
C ALA A 195 3.10 -40.88 5.68
N ASP A 196 2.87 -39.77 6.39
CA ASP A 196 2.73 -38.42 5.82
C ASP A 196 4.09 -37.73 5.59
N LYS A 197 5.19 -38.38 6.01
CA LYS A 197 6.58 -37.89 5.87
C LYS A 197 7.38 -38.69 4.85
#